data_AF-A0A8I1RZ00-F1
#
_entry.id   AF-A0A8I1RZ00-F1
#
_cell.length_a   1.000
_cell.length_b   1.000
_cell.length_c   1.000
_cell.angle_alpha   90.00
_cell.angle_beta   90.00
_cell.angle_gamma   90.00
#
_symmetry.space_group_name_H-M   'P 1'
#
loop_
_entity.id
_entity.type
_entity.pdbx_description
1 polymer ?
#
loop_
_entity_poly.entity_id
_entity_poly.type
_entity_poly.pdbx_seq_one_letter_code
_entity_poly.pdbx_strand_id
1 'polypeptide(L)'
;MEPAQLTDRAVLALSGPQAREFLQGLVTNDLGRLSPGKALYAALLSPQGKILFDFLLVEGDGALLIDCERQSRERLAGKLRMYRLRARIEIEPRDQLGVFVALAGHPQNRPAPYTERAVTFDDPRHRRLPRRSIGALAEMPANLPGPVAYHALRRELGVPEGADFGSEKIFALDAGLEELDGVSFAKGCYVGQELTSRMKHRATARKRILTVRAQAPLPAPGTPLDAGGQEIGEILSVDGNNGFALVRMDRLAESTGQVTAGEISVALIKPAWLDQPHAV
;
A
#
# COMPACT_ATOMS: atom_id res chain seq x y z
N MET A 1 6.40 6.28 17.94
CA MET A 1 6.06 7.27 16.89
C MET A 1 5.02 8.20 17.48
N GLU A 2 5.15 9.50 17.25
CA GLU A 2 4.13 10.49 17.66
C GLU A 2 2.88 10.39 16.77
N PRO A 3 1.69 10.77 17.26
CA PRO A 3 0.49 10.81 16.44
C PRO A 3 0.67 11.72 15.23
N ALA A 4 0.19 11.31 14.05
CA ALA A 4 0.30 12.10 12.83
C ALA A 4 -0.96 11.98 11.97
N GLN A 5 -1.26 13.04 11.21
CA GLN A 5 -2.25 13.01 10.15
C GLN A 5 -1.57 12.69 8.82
N LEU A 6 -2.08 11.68 8.12
CA LEU A 6 -1.59 11.32 6.79
C LEU A 6 -2.33 12.16 5.74
N THR A 7 -1.84 13.39 5.55
CA THR A 7 -2.47 14.37 4.65
C THR A 7 -2.40 13.99 3.18
N ASP A 8 -1.51 13.07 2.82
CA ASP A 8 -1.37 12.44 1.50
C ASP A 8 -2.34 11.28 1.27
N ARG A 9 -3.09 10.86 2.30
CA ARG A 9 -4.13 9.83 2.25
C ARG A 9 -5.52 10.45 2.26
N ALA A 10 -6.50 9.76 1.69
CA ALA A 10 -7.90 10.18 1.66
C ALA A 10 -8.83 8.96 1.77
N VAL A 11 -10.10 9.24 2.07
CA VAL A 11 -11.12 8.21 2.25
C VAL A 11 -12.14 8.26 1.12
N LEU A 12 -12.44 7.08 0.56
CA LEU A 12 -13.57 6.83 -0.33
C LEU A 12 -14.49 5.82 0.37
N ALA A 13 -15.80 6.06 0.38
CA ALA A 13 -16.78 5.14 0.94
C ALA A 13 -17.54 4.41 -0.17
N LEU A 14 -17.77 3.11 0.06
CA LEU A 14 -18.69 2.29 -0.70
C LEU A 14 -19.81 1.78 0.22
N SER A 15 -21.02 2.24 -0.03
CA SER A 15 -22.21 1.88 0.74
C SER A 15 -23.21 1.13 -0.14
N GLY A 16 -24.22 0.53 0.49
CA GLY A 16 -25.28 -0.21 -0.18
C GLY A 16 -25.14 -1.73 -0.07
N PRO A 17 -26.23 -2.48 -0.30
CA PRO A 17 -26.32 -3.91 0.02
C PRO A 17 -25.35 -4.78 -0.78
N GLN A 18 -24.87 -4.32 -1.94
CA GLN A 18 -23.98 -5.09 -2.82
C GLN A 18 -22.50 -4.66 -2.73
N ALA A 19 -22.13 -3.76 -1.82
CA ALA A 19 -20.79 -3.18 -1.76
C ALA A 19 -19.69 -4.23 -1.58
N ARG A 20 -19.91 -5.21 -0.69
CA ARG A 20 -18.97 -6.32 -0.46
C ARG A 20 -18.83 -7.22 -1.66
N GLU A 21 -19.94 -7.71 -2.20
CA GLU A 21 -19.96 -8.60 -3.36
C GLU A 21 -19.28 -7.94 -4.57
N PHE A 22 -19.58 -6.66 -4.78
CA PHE A 22 -18.98 -5.85 -5.82
C PHE A 22 -17.44 -5.78 -5.69
N LEU A 23 -16.91 -5.40 -4.52
CA LEU A 23 -15.46 -5.33 -4.32
C LEU A 23 -14.81 -6.72 -4.33
N GLN A 24 -15.51 -7.76 -3.85
CA GLN A 24 -15.01 -9.14 -3.85
C GLN A 24 -14.63 -9.60 -5.25
N GLY A 25 -15.37 -9.23 -6.29
CA GLY A 25 -15.07 -9.55 -7.68
C GLY A 25 -14.01 -8.67 -8.35
N LEU A 26 -13.49 -7.64 -7.66
CA LEU A 26 -12.60 -6.63 -8.27
C LEU A 26 -11.21 -6.57 -7.65
N VAL A 27 -11.10 -6.78 -6.34
CA VAL A 27 -9.84 -6.55 -5.62
C VAL A 27 -9.08 -7.85 -5.35
N THR A 28 -7.79 -7.76 -5.13
CA THR A 28 -6.88 -8.91 -4.98
C THR A 28 -7.07 -9.73 -3.70
N ASN A 29 -7.66 -9.16 -2.65
CA ASN A 29 -7.81 -9.83 -1.34
C ASN A 29 -9.26 -10.21 -1.05
N ASP A 30 -9.47 -11.08 -0.07
CA ASP A 30 -10.76 -11.66 0.27
C ASP A 30 -11.52 -10.82 1.31
N LEU A 31 -12.61 -10.17 0.89
CA LEU A 31 -13.45 -9.38 1.78
C LEU A 31 -14.15 -10.22 2.86
N GLY A 32 -14.18 -11.56 2.74
CA GLY A 32 -14.63 -12.45 3.81
C GLY A 32 -13.75 -12.39 5.07
N ARG A 33 -12.54 -11.84 4.95
CA ARG A 33 -11.60 -11.61 6.06
C ARG A 33 -11.80 -10.28 6.76
N LEU A 34 -12.65 -9.39 6.23
CA LEU A 34 -13.03 -8.16 6.94
C LEU A 34 -13.92 -8.51 8.13
N SER A 35 -13.64 -7.84 9.24
CA SER A 35 -14.48 -7.86 10.43
C SER A 35 -14.31 -6.51 11.15
N PRO A 36 -15.22 -6.13 12.07
CA PRO A 36 -15.04 -4.93 12.88
C PRO A 36 -13.64 -4.86 13.50
N GLY A 37 -12.95 -3.72 13.33
CA GLY A 37 -11.59 -3.49 13.83
C GLY A 37 -10.46 -4.15 13.04
N LYS A 38 -10.75 -4.91 11.97
CA LYS A 38 -9.75 -5.50 11.08
C LYS A 38 -9.82 -4.88 9.69
N ALA A 39 -8.67 -4.46 9.19
CA ALA A 39 -8.53 -3.99 7.82
C ALA A 39 -7.91 -5.05 6.91
N LEU A 40 -8.08 -4.87 5.61
CA LEU A 40 -7.39 -5.64 4.58
C LEU A 40 -6.52 -4.73 3.74
N TYR A 41 -5.32 -5.19 3.41
CA TYR A 41 -4.58 -4.64 2.29
C TYR A 41 -5.07 -5.29 1.00
N ALA A 42 -5.33 -4.49 -0.03
CA ALA A 42 -5.76 -4.98 -1.33
C ALA A 42 -5.35 -4.01 -2.43
N ALA A 43 -5.41 -4.50 -3.67
CA ALA A 43 -5.24 -3.69 -4.86
C ALA A 43 -6.37 -3.93 -5.86
N LEU A 44 -6.62 -2.92 -6.68
CA LEU A 44 -7.34 -3.05 -7.93
C LEU A 44 -6.32 -3.21 -9.06
N LEU A 45 -6.42 -4.28 -9.84
CA LEU A 45 -5.49 -4.54 -10.94
C LEU A 45 -6.08 -4.19 -12.30
N SER A 46 -5.20 -4.02 -13.27
CA SER A 46 -5.57 -4.05 -14.69
C SER A 46 -5.89 -5.50 -15.10
N PRO A 47 -6.58 -5.71 -16.24
CA PRO A 47 -6.74 -7.05 -16.81
C PRO A 47 -5.41 -7.76 -17.07
N GLN A 48 -4.34 -6.98 -17.28
CA GLN A 48 -2.96 -7.48 -17.43
C GLN A 48 -2.27 -7.71 -16.07
N GLY A 49 -2.96 -7.70 -14.93
CA GLY A 49 -2.40 -8.03 -13.62
C GLY A 49 -1.47 -6.97 -12.99
N LYS A 50 -1.41 -5.77 -13.56
CA LYS A 50 -0.63 -4.66 -13.00
C LYS A 50 -1.44 -3.86 -12.00
N ILE A 51 -0.81 -3.33 -10.95
CA ILE A 51 -1.49 -2.55 -9.92
C ILE A 51 -1.98 -1.23 -10.54
N LEU A 52 -3.28 -0.97 -10.45
CA LEU A 52 -3.86 0.35 -10.73
C LEU A 52 -3.83 1.22 -9.48
N PHE A 53 -4.27 0.64 -8.36
CA PHE A 53 -4.35 1.29 -7.06
C PHE A 53 -4.14 0.24 -5.98
N ASP A 54 -3.43 0.59 -4.92
CA ASP A 54 -3.40 -0.14 -3.67
C ASP A 54 -4.08 0.68 -2.56
N PHE A 55 -4.66 -0.01 -1.58
CA PHE A 55 -5.41 0.64 -0.51
C PHE A 55 -5.64 -0.30 0.67
N LEU A 56 -6.01 0.30 1.80
CA LEU A 56 -6.52 -0.44 2.95
C LEU A 56 -8.04 -0.34 2.95
N LEU A 57 -8.71 -1.46 3.18
CA LEU A 57 -10.16 -1.58 3.32
C LEU A 57 -10.51 -1.82 4.78
N VAL A 58 -11.51 -1.11 5.30
CA VAL A 58 -12.05 -1.36 6.64
C VAL A 58 -13.56 -1.11 6.65
N GLU A 59 -14.28 -1.76 7.55
CA GLU A 59 -15.68 -1.47 7.81
C GLU A 59 -15.82 -0.32 8.79
N GLY A 60 -16.71 0.63 8.47
CA GLY A 60 -16.88 1.81 9.28
C GLY A 60 -17.97 2.72 8.75
N ASP A 61 -18.62 3.50 9.63
CA ASP A 61 -19.57 4.55 9.22
C ASP A 61 -20.70 4.02 8.30
N GLY A 62 -21.15 2.78 8.56
CA GLY A 62 -22.18 2.10 7.75
C GLY A 62 -21.75 1.71 6.33
N ALA A 63 -20.45 1.77 6.01
CA ALA A 63 -19.90 1.54 4.69
C ALA A 63 -18.60 0.70 4.73
N LEU A 64 -18.10 0.36 3.54
CA LEU A 64 -16.70 -0.03 3.35
C LEU A 64 -15.89 1.25 3.07
N LEU A 65 -14.92 1.53 3.93
CA LEU A 65 -14.02 2.67 3.79
C LEU A 65 -12.73 2.22 3.13
N ILE A 66 -12.33 2.93 2.08
CA ILE A 66 -11.06 2.77 1.38
C ILE A 66 -10.12 3.90 1.82
N ASP A 67 -9.06 3.57 2.55
CA ASP A 67 -7.89 4.44 2.73
C ASP A 67 -7.00 4.29 1.50
N CYS A 68 -6.98 5.32 0.65
CA CYS A 68 -6.20 5.38 -0.59
C CYS A 68 -5.33 6.64 -0.66
N GLU A 69 -4.40 6.68 -1.62
CA GLU A 69 -3.65 7.89 -1.94
C GLU A 69 -4.61 9.01 -2.36
N ARG A 70 -4.45 10.20 -1.75
CA ARG A 70 -5.32 11.36 -1.98
C ARG A 70 -5.38 11.77 -3.45
N GLN A 71 -4.23 11.83 -4.11
CA GLN A 71 -4.12 12.24 -5.51
C GLN A 71 -4.79 11.25 -6.47
N SER A 72 -4.92 9.99 -6.07
CA SER A 72 -5.49 8.91 -6.88
C SER A 72 -6.96 8.63 -6.59
N ARG A 73 -7.56 9.25 -5.55
CA ARG A 73 -8.93 8.94 -5.09
C ARG A 73 -9.99 9.11 -6.17
N GLU A 74 -9.97 10.20 -6.93
CA GLU A 74 -10.96 10.44 -7.99
C GLU A 74 -10.80 9.45 -9.16
N ARG A 75 -9.55 9.09 -9.50
CA ARG A 75 -9.26 8.08 -10.52
C ARG A 75 -9.75 6.70 -10.08
N LEU A 76 -9.54 6.35 -8.82
CA LEU A 76 -10.05 5.12 -8.21
C LEU A 76 -11.58 5.11 -8.22
N ALA A 77 -12.23 6.18 -7.78
CA ALA A 77 -13.69 6.30 -7.78
C ALA A 77 -14.26 6.17 -9.20
N GLY A 78 -13.65 6.82 -10.20
CA GLY A 78 -14.02 6.69 -11.60
C GLY A 78 -13.92 5.25 -12.12
N LYS A 79 -12.84 4.54 -11.78
CA LYS A 79 -12.67 3.12 -12.15
C LYS A 79 -13.70 2.22 -11.47
N LEU A 80 -13.98 2.42 -10.19
CA LEU A 80 -15.02 1.66 -9.49
C LEU A 80 -16.42 1.96 -10.07
N ARG A 81 -16.72 3.21 -10.43
CA ARG A 81 -17.99 3.57 -11.11
C ARG A 81 -18.12 2.90 -12.49
N MET A 82 -17.02 2.78 -13.24
CA MET A 82 -17.02 2.05 -14.50
C MET A 82 -17.39 0.56 -14.31
N TYR A 83 -16.90 -0.07 -13.25
CA TYR A 83 -17.21 -1.47 -12.93
C TYR A 83 -18.58 -1.67 -12.26
N ARG A 84 -19.14 -0.64 -11.60
CA ARG A 84 -20.39 -0.71 -10.84
C ARG A 84 -21.56 -1.25 -11.65
N LEU A 85 -21.66 -0.87 -12.93
CA LEU A 85 -22.81 -1.20 -13.80
C LEU A 85 -24.15 -0.98 -13.06
N ARG A 86 -24.95 -2.02 -12.86
CA ARG A 86 -26.27 -1.96 -12.20
C ARG A 86 -26.23 -2.27 -10.71
N ALA A 87 -25.04 -2.45 -10.12
CA ALA A 87 -24.92 -2.76 -8.70
C ALA A 87 -25.51 -1.63 -7.84
N ARG A 88 -26.33 -2.01 -6.87
CA ARG A 88 -26.98 -1.15 -5.88
C ARG A 88 -25.98 -0.75 -4.81
N ILE A 89 -25.05 0.11 -5.21
CA ILE A 89 -23.99 0.68 -4.37
C ILE A 89 -23.86 2.17 -4.65
N GLU A 90 -23.36 2.91 -3.67
CA GLU A 90 -22.92 4.30 -3.82
C GLU A 90 -21.41 4.38 -3.62
N ILE A 91 -20.76 5.29 -4.34
CA ILE A 91 -19.31 5.48 -4.32
C ILE A 91 -19.03 6.97 -4.19
N GLU A 92 -18.60 7.39 -3.01
CA GLU A 92 -18.47 8.80 -2.66
C GLU A 92 -17.18 9.11 -1.90
N PRO A 93 -16.54 10.26 -2.17
CA PRO A 93 -15.47 10.76 -1.32
C PRO A 93 -16.03 11.14 0.06
N ARG A 94 -15.27 10.85 1.12
CA ARG A 94 -15.58 11.27 2.49
C ARG A 94 -14.58 12.34 2.94
N ASP A 95 -14.74 13.56 2.44
CA ASP A 95 -13.80 14.67 2.69
C ASP A 95 -13.75 15.14 4.15
N GLN A 96 -14.82 14.89 4.90
CA GLN A 96 -14.89 15.13 6.33
C GLN A 96 -14.04 14.15 7.16
N LEU A 97 -13.56 13.05 6.56
CA LEU A 97 -12.74 12.04 7.23
C LEU A 97 -11.25 12.26 6.94
N GLY A 98 -10.43 12.07 7.98
CA GLY A 98 -8.98 12.03 7.89
C GLY A 98 -8.43 10.63 8.20
N VAL A 99 -7.23 10.35 7.71
CA VAL A 99 -6.44 9.16 8.05
C VAL A 99 -5.33 9.56 9.00
N PHE A 100 -5.18 8.80 10.08
CA PHE A 100 -4.23 9.08 11.15
C PHE A 100 -3.46 7.83 11.52
N VAL A 101 -2.30 8.04 12.15
CA VAL A 101 -1.49 6.98 12.75
C VAL A 101 -1.14 7.28 14.19
N ALA A 102 -0.93 6.21 14.96
CA ALA A 102 -0.44 6.30 16.34
C ALA A 102 -1.26 7.23 17.24
N LEU A 103 -2.57 7.39 16.96
CA LEU A 103 -3.46 8.16 17.83
C LEU A 103 -3.47 7.56 19.24
N ALA A 104 -3.25 8.41 20.23
CA ALA A 104 -3.31 8.11 21.65
C ALA A 104 -3.85 9.33 22.42
N GLY A 105 -4.44 9.11 23.59
CA GLY A 105 -4.89 10.18 24.48
C GLY A 105 -6.23 10.84 24.12
N HIS A 106 -6.49 11.98 24.78
CA HIS A 106 -7.75 12.74 24.77
C HIS A 106 -7.49 14.25 24.60
N PRO A 107 -8.45 15.02 24.05
CA PRO A 107 -8.47 16.46 24.28
C PRO A 107 -8.85 16.74 25.75
N GLN A 108 -8.34 17.84 26.34
CA GLN A 108 -8.56 18.21 27.75
C GLN A 108 -10.04 18.29 28.18
N ASN A 109 -10.99 18.34 27.22
CA ASN A 109 -12.43 18.52 27.46
C ASN A 109 -13.32 17.36 26.97
N ARG A 110 -12.81 16.14 26.73
CA ARG A 110 -13.66 14.98 26.37
C ARG A 110 -13.28 13.67 27.07
N PRO A 111 -14.27 12.88 27.54
CA PRO A 111 -14.02 11.69 28.35
C PRO A 111 -13.53 10.46 27.55
N ALA A 112 -13.76 10.36 26.24
CA ALA A 112 -13.41 9.18 25.43
C ALA A 112 -12.15 9.38 24.55
N PRO A 113 -11.26 8.36 24.42
CA PRO A 113 -10.03 8.45 23.63
C PRO A 113 -10.33 8.77 22.16
N TYR A 114 -9.39 9.38 21.44
CA TYR A 114 -9.58 9.61 20.00
C TYR A 114 -9.85 8.31 19.22
N THR A 115 -9.27 7.20 19.64
CA THR A 115 -9.44 5.89 19.00
C THR A 115 -10.85 5.32 19.10
N GLU A 116 -11.64 5.72 20.09
CA GLU A 116 -13.05 5.29 20.22
C GLU A 116 -14.00 6.13 19.34
N ARG A 117 -13.50 7.24 18.81
CA ARG A 117 -14.23 8.16 17.91
C ARG A 117 -13.80 8.03 16.45
N ALA A 118 -13.00 7.00 16.17
CA ALA A 118 -12.47 6.68 14.86
C ALA A 118 -12.51 5.17 14.66
N VAL A 119 -12.61 4.75 13.41
CA VAL A 119 -12.40 3.36 13.03
C VAL A 119 -10.91 3.09 13.12
N THR A 120 -10.48 2.45 14.20
CA THR A 120 -9.06 2.17 14.48
C THR A 120 -8.76 0.68 14.28
N PHE A 121 -7.67 0.39 13.59
CA PHE A 121 -7.28 -0.97 13.21
C PHE A 121 -5.75 -1.11 13.15
N ASP A 122 -5.28 -2.34 13.32
CA ASP A 122 -3.88 -2.67 13.07
C ASP A 122 -3.60 -2.58 11.57
N ASP A 123 -2.42 -2.07 11.19
CA ASP A 123 -2.01 -2.03 9.79
C ASP A 123 -1.71 -3.45 9.31
N PRO A 124 -2.49 -4.00 8.36
CA PRO A 124 -2.39 -5.40 7.98
C PRO A 124 -1.08 -5.75 7.26
N ARG A 125 -0.35 -4.74 6.75
CA ARG A 125 0.84 -4.97 5.92
C ARG A 125 2.05 -5.36 6.76
N HIS A 126 2.17 -4.82 7.98
CA HIS A 126 3.34 -5.09 8.81
C HIS A 126 3.10 -4.70 10.28
N ARG A 127 3.30 -5.64 11.22
CA ARG A 127 3.09 -5.45 12.67
C ARG A 127 3.86 -4.30 13.34
N ARG A 128 4.98 -3.85 12.75
CA ARG A 128 5.75 -2.69 13.25
C ARG A 128 5.22 -1.34 12.76
N LEU A 129 4.31 -1.33 11.78
CA LEU A 129 3.61 -0.09 11.40
C LEU A 129 2.62 0.27 12.51
N PRO A 130 2.45 1.56 12.81
CA PRO A 130 1.51 2.00 13.82
C PRO A 130 0.07 1.69 13.39
N ARG A 131 -0.81 1.51 14.37
CA ARG A 131 -2.26 1.45 14.11
C ARG A 131 -2.71 2.64 13.28
N ARG A 132 -3.61 2.35 12.35
CA ARG A 132 -4.32 3.30 11.49
C ARG A 132 -5.65 3.67 12.14
N SER A 133 -6.08 4.91 11.94
CA SER A 133 -7.40 5.38 12.35
C SER A 133 -8.03 6.22 11.25
N ILE A 134 -9.31 5.96 10.96
CA ILE A 134 -10.14 6.81 10.09
C ILE A 134 -11.18 7.50 10.97
N GLY A 135 -11.13 8.83 11.06
CA GLY A 135 -12.00 9.60 11.95
C GLY A 135 -12.41 10.94 11.35
N ALA A 136 -13.52 11.50 11.85
CA ALA A 136 -13.98 12.81 11.45
C ALA A 136 -12.97 13.90 11.86
N LEU A 137 -12.53 14.72 10.91
CA LEU A 137 -11.51 15.76 11.12
C LEU A 137 -11.87 16.68 12.29
N ALA A 138 -13.15 17.04 12.42
CA ALA A 138 -13.67 17.90 13.48
C ALA A 138 -13.59 17.29 14.90
N GLU A 139 -13.37 15.98 15.00
CA GLU A 139 -13.27 15.27 16.27
C GLU A 139 -11.84 14.84 16.62
N MET A 140 -10.89 14.97 15.70
CA MET A 140 -9.51 14.55 15.87
C MET A 140 -8.65 15.69 16.43
N PRO A 141 -7.45 15.40 16.99
CA PRO A 141 -6.57 16.47 17.46
C PRO A 141 -6.21 17.41 16.31
N ALA A 142 -6.27 18.71 16.56
CA ALA A 142 -5.79 19.71 15.62
C ALA A 142 -4.25 19.76 15.64
N ASN A 143 -3.65 20.28 14.56
CA ASN A 143 -2.21 20.56 14.46
C ASN A 143 -1.30 19.33 14.66
N LEU A 144 -1.78 18.14 14.29
CA LEU A 144 -0.92 16.96 14.23
C LEU A 144 0.17 17.15 13.15
N PRO A 145 1.38 16.61 13.37
CA PRO A 145 2.40 16.57 12.34
C PRO A 145 1.91 15.78 11.12
N GLY A 146 2.50 16.10 9.96
CA GLY A 146 2.23 15.41 8.69
C GLY A 146 2.89 14.03 8.58
N PRO A 147 2.83 13.40 7.39
CA PRO A 147 3.16 11.99 7.21
C PRO A 147 4.66 11.66 7.20
N VAL A 148 5.56 12.64 7.35
CA VAL A 148 7.02 12.47 7.17
C VAL A 148 7.58 11.32 8.01
N ALA A 149 7.29 11.31 9.33
CA ALA A 149 7.78 10.27 10.22
C ALA A 149 7.21 8.87 9.88
N TYR A 150 5.94 8.82 9.48
CA TYR A 150 5.30 7.60 9.01
C TYR A 150 5.97 7.05 7.75
N HIS A 151 6.25 7.92 6.78
CA HIS A 151 6.92 7.56 5.54
C HIS A 151 8.37 7.09 5.75
N ALA A 152 9.10 7.70 6.67
CA ALA A 152 10.43 7.25 7.06
C ALA A 152 10.40 5.83 7.65
N LEU A 153 9.45 5.55 8.55
CA LEU A 153 9.29 4.21 9.14
C LEU A 153 8.95 3.14 8.10
N ARG A 154 7.98 3.38 7.20
CA ARG A 154 7.63 2.38 6.18
C ARG A 154 8.82 2.10 5.24
N ARG A 155 9.63 3.12 4.90
CA ARG A 155 10.88 2.94 4.12
C ARG A 155 11.93 2.13 4.87
N GLU A 156 12.08 2.35 6.18
CA GLU A 156 12.95 1.54 7.03
C GLU A 156 12.51 0.07 7.07
N LEU A 157 11.21 -0.17 7.17
CA LEU A 157 10.60 -1.51 7.15
C LEU A 157 10.55 -2.13 5.73
N GLY A 158 10.88 -1.33 4.72
CA GLY A 158 10.78 -1.69 3.32
C GLY A 158 9.36 -1.89 2.80
N VAL A 159 8.33 -1.33 3.43
CA VAL A 159 6.92 -1.45 3.02
C VAL A 159 6.56 -0.32 2.03
N PRO A 160 6.41 -0.62 0.72
CA PRO A 160 6.00 0.36 -0.27
C PRO A 160 4.48 0.65 -0.21
N GLU A 161 4.08 1.78 -0.78
CA GLU A 161 2.71 2.20 -1.06
C GLU A 161 2.61 2.68 -2.52
N GLY A 162 1.40 2.82 -3.07
CA GLY A 162 1.18 3.22 -4.46
C GLY A 162 1.97 4.43 -4.94
N ALA A 163 2.20 5.43 -4.08
CA ALA A 163 3.01 6.60 -4.40
C ALA A 163 4.49 6.25 -4.72
N ASP A 164 5.01 5.13 -4.23
CA ASP A 164 6.40 4.71 -4.45
C ASP A 164 6.63 4.02 -5.78
N PHE A 165 5.60 3.40 -6.36
CA PHE A 165 5.73 2.60 -7.58
C PHE A 165 4.80 3.03 -8.72
N GLY A 166 3.88 3.94 -8.44
CA GLY A 166 2.91 4.47 -9.39
C GLY A 166 1.87 3.45 -9.83
N SER A 167 1.21 3.75 -10.94
CA SER A 167 0.08 2.98 -11.47
C SER A 167 0.46 2.35 -12.82
N GLU A 168 -0.07 1.16 -13.11
CA GLU A 168 0.07 0.46 -14.41
C GLU A 168 1.51 0.04 -14.78
N LYS A 169 2.41 0.01 -13.81
CA LYS A 169 3.83 -0.36 -14.01
C LYS A 169 4.18 -1.72 -13.42
N ILE A 170 3.81 -1.96 -12.17
CA ILE A 170 4.29 -3.09 -11.37
C ILE A 170 3.20 -4.16 -11.19
N PHE A 171 3.60 -5.43 -11.21
CA PHE A 171 2.72 -6.57 -10.90
C PHE A 171 2.56 -6.74 -9.38
N ALA A 172 1.40 -7.24 -8.94
CA ALA A 172 1.10 -7.47 -7.54
C ALA A 172 2.23 -8.22 -6.77
N LEU A 173 2.74 -9.32 -7.33
CA LEU A 173 3.76 -10.14 -6.68
C LEU A 173 5.16 -9.52 -6.73
N ASP A 174 5.45 -8.66 -7.71
CA ASP A 174 6.72 -7.93 -7.75
C ASP A 174 6.75 -6.82 -6.67
N ALA A 175 5.60 -6.27 -6.31
CA ALA A 175 5.44 -5.29 -5.24
C ALA A 175 5.29 -5.91 -3.83
N GLY A 176 5.37 -7.24 -3.71
CA GLY A 176 5.30 -7.94 -2.42
C GLY A 176 3.88 -8.05 -1.85
N LEU A 177 2.83 -7.89 -2.68
CA LEU A 177 1.45 -7.98 -2.18
C LEU A 177 1.10 -9.37 -1.66
N GLU A 178 1.80 -10.43 -2.05
CA GLU A 178 1.60 -11.70 -1.37
C GLU A 178 2.12 -11.57 0.06
N GLU A 179 3.40 -11.23 0.24
CA GLU A 179 4.12 -11.18 1.51
C GLU A 179 3.64 -10.09 2.48
N LEU A 180 2.88 -9.10 1.99
CA LEU A 180 2.27 -8.01 2.75
C LEU A 180 0.76 -8.21 2.98
N ASP A 181 0.26 -9.43 2.85
CA ASP A 181 -1.16 -9.79 3.02
C ASP A 181 -2.14 -9.01 2.10
N GLY A 182 -1.68 -8.68 0.90
CA GLY A 182 -2.41 -7.90 -0.10
C GLY A 182 -3.14 -8.73 -1.18
N VAL A 183 -2.89 -10.03 -1.27
CA VAL A 183 -3.50 -10.94 -2.26
C VAL A 183 -3.98 -12.21 -1.57
N SER A 184 -5.21 -12.65 -1.88
CA SER A 184 -5.69 -13.98 -1.51
C SER A 184 -5.68 -14.89 -2.73
N PHE A 185 -5.04 -16.05 -2.61
CA PHE A 185 -5.09 -17.11 -3.61
C PHE A 185 -6.20 -18.13 -3.35
N ALA A 186 -6.88 -18.03 -2.20
CA ALA A 186 -7.99 -18.91 -1.82
C ALA A 186 -9.37 -18.36 -2.21
N LYS A 187 -9.44 -17.11 -2.68
CA LYS A 187 -10.71 -16.47 -3.06
C LYS A 187 -11.13 -16.79 -4.50
N GLY A 188 -12.39 -16.48 -4.81
CA GLY A 188 -12.94 -16.52 -6.15
C GLY A 188 -12.35 -15.48 -7.12
N CYS A 189 -12.88 -15.46 -8.34
CA CYS A 189 -12.34 -14.65 -9.43
C CYS A 189 -12.32 -13.15 -9.14
N TYR A 190 -11.23 -12.49 -9.55
CA TYR A 190 -11.10 -11.04 -9.56
C TYR A 190 -10.34 -10.55 -10.79
N VAL A 191 -10.43 -9.26 -11.10
CA VAL A 191 -9.77 -8.67 -12.28
C VAL A 191 -8.25 -8.82 -12.20
N GLY A 192 -7.63 -9.38 -13.25
CA GLY A 192 -6.18 -9.59 -13.33
C GLY A 192 -5.66 -10.85 -12.62
N GLN A 193 -6.52 -11.65 -11.99
CA GLN A 193 -6.15 -12.85 -11.25
C GLN A 193 -5.34 -13.87 -12.07
N GLU A 194 -5.72 -14.10 -13.34
CA GLU A 194 -5.08 -15.10 -14.21
C GLU A 194 -3.57 -14.92 -14.27
N LEU A 195 -3.09 -13.67 -14.42
CA LEU A 195 -1.66 -13.42 -14.48
C LEU A 195 -1.00 -13.52 -13.10
N THR A 196 -1.64 -12.99 -12.05
CA THR A 196 -1.14 -13.10 -10.66
C THR A 196 -0.96 -14.58 -10.26
N SER A 197 -1.96 -15.41 -10.54
CA SER A 197 -1.94 -16.86 -10.27
C SER A 197 -0.85 -17.57 -11.08
N ARG A 198 -0.74 -17.28 -12.38
CA ARG A 198 0.35 -17.82 -13.23
C ARG A 198 1.73 -17.45 -12.70
N MET A 199 1.91 -16.21 -12.22
CA MET A 199 3.19 -15.77 -11.65
C MET A 199 3.55 -16.53 -10.37
N LYS A 200 2.56 -16.79 -9.51
CA LYS A 200 2.72 -17.59 -8.29
C LYS A 200 3.15 -19.02 -8.60
N HIS A 201 2.40 -19.71 -9.46
CA HIS A 201 2.63 -21.12 -9.74
C HIS A 201 3.91 -21.41 -10.54
N ARG A 202 4.36 -20.47 -11.36
CA ARG A 202 5.61 -20.63 -12.11
C ARG A 202 6.85 -20.11 -11.38
N ALA A 203 6.69 -19.57 -10.16
CA ALA A 203 7.74 -18.86 -9.43
C ALA A 203 8.43 -17.79 -10.30
N THR A 204 7.69 -17.14 -11.22
CA THR A 204 8.25 -16.20 -12.20
C THR A 204 8.30 -14.76 -11.70
N ALA A 205 7.86 -14.49 -10.47
CA ALA A 205 8.12 -13.20 -9.83
C ALA A 205 9.62 -13.09 -9.58
N ARG A 206 10.36 -12.58 -10.57
CA ARG A 206 11.81 -12.42 -10.55
C ARG A 206 12.24 -11.03 -10.11
N LYS A 207 11.29 -10.08 -10.11
CA LYS A 207 11.53 -8.73 -9.62
C LYS A 207 10.96 -8.60 -8.21
N ARG A 208 11.60 -7.78 -7.38
CA ARG A 208 11.09 -7.38 -6.07
C ARG A 208 11.40 -5.92 -5.81
N ILE A 209 10.49 -5.23 -5.13
CA ILE A 209 10.76 -3.92 -4.57
C ILE A 209 11.67 -4.08 -3.34
N LEU A 210 12.85 -3.47 -3.37
CA LEU A 210 13.78 -3.43 -2.24
C LEU A 210 13.97 -1.98 -1.77
N THR A 211 14.38 -1.80 -0.52
CA THR A 211 14.83 -0.48 -0.04
C THR A 211 16.19 -0.20 -0.65
N VAL A 212 16.38 1.01 -1.18
CA VAL A 212 17.67 1.49 -1.70
C VAL A 212 18.18 2.62 -0.81
N ARG A 213 19.48 2.59 -0.48
CA ARG A 213 20.15 3.62 0.34
C ARG A 213 21.48 4.03 -0.27
N ALA A 214 21.87 5.28 -0.06
CA ALA A 214 23.19 5.80 -0.45
C ALA A 214 23.77 6.73 0.62
N GLN A 215 25.06 7.05 0.50
CA GLN A 215 25.69 8.09 1.32
C GLN A 215 25.43 9.51 0.77
N ALA A 216 25.03 9.61 -0.49
CA ALA A 216 24.63 10.83 -1.17
C ALA A 216 23.14 10.77 -1.57
N PRO A 217 22.51 11.89 -1.95
CA PRO A 217 21.15 11.88 -2.47
C PRO A 217 21.01 10.91 -3.64
N LEU A 218 19.93 10.13 -3.64
CA LEU A 218 19.64 9.20 -4.73
C LEU A 218 19.26 9.96 -6.00
N PRO A 219 19.60 9.43 -7.19
CA PRO A 219 19.14 9.98 -8.46
C PRO A 219 17.63 9.73 -8.63
N ALA A 220 17.03 10.45 -9.58
CA ALA A 220 15.58 10.47 -9.77
C ALA A 220 14.96 9.08 -10.06
N PRO A 221 13.66 8.87 -9.77
CA PRO A 221 12.92 7.70 -10.23
C PRO A 221 13.09 7.41 -11.74
N GLY A 222 13.17 6.14 -12.09
CA GLY A 222 13.51 5.65 -13.44
C GLY A 222 15.00 5.53 -13.71
N THR A 223 15.88 5.95 -12.79
CA THR A 223 17.33 5.75 -12.96
C THR A 223 17.66 4.24 -12.90
N PRO A 224 18.33 3.67 -13.91
CA PRO A 224 18.72 2.26 -13.91
C PRO A 224 19.68 1.93 -12.76
N LEU A 225 19.54 0.72 -12.22
CA LEU A 225 20.49 0.11 -11.31
C LEU A 225 21.44 -0.79 -12.10
N ASP A 226 22.74 -0.59 -11.93
CA ASP A 226 23.78 -1.41 -12.53
C ASP A 226 24.55 -2.17 -11.45
N ALA A 227 24.92 -3.42 -11.75
CA ALA A 227 25.86 -4.18 -10.94
C ALA A 227 26.90 -4.83 -11.86
N GLY A 228 28.09 -4.23 -11.94
CA GLY A 228 29.20 -4.76 -12.73
C GLY A 228 28.98 -4.70 -14.25
N GLY A 229 28.31 -3.67 -14.76
CA GLY A 229 28.01 -3.46 -16.18
C GLY A 229 26.74 -4.16 -16.65
N GLN A 230 25.97 -4.75 -15.74
CA GLN A 230 24.67 -5.35 -16.01
C GLN A 230 23.56 -4.56 -15.31
N GLU A 231 22.56 -4.12 -16.08
CA GLU A 231 21.35 -3.53 -15.52
C GLU A 231 20.56 -4.58 -14.72
N ILE A 232 20.30 -4.30 -13.45
CA ILE A 232 19.58 -5.19 -12.53
C ILE A 232 18.22 -4.63 -12.08
N GLY A 233 17.86 -3.41 -12.44
CA GLY A 233 16.64 -2.78 -11.93
C GLY A 233 16.56 -1.29 -12.19
N GLU A 234 15.68 -0.61 -11.47
CA GLU A 234 15.53 0.84 -11.53
C GLU A 234 15.08 1.43 -10.18
N ILE A 235 15.43 2.69 -9.92
CA ILE A 235 14.88 3.48 -8.80
C ILE A 235 13.39 3.73 -9.05
N LEU A 236 12.55 3.47 -8.06
CA LEU A 236 11.10 3.72 -8.11
C LEU A 236 10.69 5.01 -7.40
N SER A 237 11.28 5.28 -6.24
CA SER A 237 10.98 6.46 -5.43
C SER A 237 12.19 6.89 -4.61
N VAL A 238 12.22 8.17 -4.23
CA VAL A 238 13.34 8.82 -3.56
C VAL A 238 12.84 9.73 -2.43
N ASP A 239 13.56 9.67 -1.31
CA ASP A 239 13.46 10.54 -0.15
C ASP A 239 14.90 10.82 0.35
N GLY A 240 15.54 11.83 -0.24
CA GLY A 240 16.94 12.13 -0.02
C GLY A 240 17.84 10.95 -0.39
N ASN A 241 18.45 10.34 0.62
CA ASN A 241 19.39 9.23 0.45
C ASN A 241 18.73 7.84 0.54
N ASN A 242 17.41 7.78 0.68
CA ASN A 242 16.65 6.54 0.84
C ASN A 242 15.53 6.46 -0.21
N GLY A 243 15.08 5.27 -0.53
CA GLY A 243 14.01 5.10 -1.51
C GLY A 243 13.63 3.64 -1.70
N PHE A 244 12.87 3.40 -2.76
CA PHE A 244 12.57 2.05 -3.25
C PHE A 244 13.12 1.86 -4.65
N ALA A 245 13.50 0.63 -4.96
CA ALA A 245 13.93 0.22 -6.29
C ALA A 245 13.31 -1.12 -6.68
N LEU A 246 13.00 -1.30 -7.95
CA LEU A 246 12.56 -2.58 -8.50
C LEU A 246 13.78 -3.34 -8.99
N VAL A 247 14.05 -4.50 -8.40
CA VAL A 247 15.30 -5.24 -8.62
C VAL A 247 15.02 -6.65 -9.13
N ARG A 248 15.75 -7.09 -10.15
CA ARG A 248 15.82 -8.48 -10.61
C ARG A 248 16.65 -9.29 -9.63
N MET A 249 15.98 -10.14 -8.85
CA MET A 249 16.60 -10.90 -7.77
C MET A 249 17.61 -11.94 -8.28
N ASP A 250 17.36 -12.52 -9.47
CA ASP A 250 18.29 -13.44 -10.12
C ASP A 250 19.60 -12.76 -10.51
N ARG A 251 19.51 -11.59 -11.15
CA ARG A 251 20.70 -10.80 -11.52
C ARG A 251 21.45 -10.28 -10.30
N LEU A 252 20.74 -9.85 -9.26
CA LEU A 252 21.36 -9.42 -8.01
C LEU A 252 22.15 -10.55 -7.35
N ALA A 253 21.61 -11.77 -7.33
CA ALA A 253 22.29 -12.94 -6.74
C ALA A 253 23.54 -13.36 -7.50
N GLU A 254 23.56 -13.17 -8.82
CA GLU A 254 24.71 -13.46 -9.69
C GLU A 254 25.76 -12.33 -9.70
N SER A 255 25.38 -11.13 -9.23
CA SER A 255 26.27 -9.97 -9.24
C SER A 255 27.34 -10.06 -8.13
N THR A 256 28.58 -9.73 -8.50
CA THR A 256 29.72 -9.67 -7.57
C THR A 256 30.27 -8.26 -7.38
N GLY A 257 29.65 -7.27 -8.05
CA GLY A 257 30.09 -5.87 -8.07
C GLY A 257 29.29 -4.97 -7.14
N GLN A 258 29.83 -3.77 -6.90
CA GLN A 258 29.11 -2.69 -6.23
C GLN A 258 27.90 -2.28 -7.08
N VAL A 259 26.73 -2.14 -6.45
CA VAL A 259 25.53 -1.65 -7.14
C VAL A 259 25.59 -0.13 -7.22
N THR A 260 25.28 0.41 -8.40
CA THR A 260 25.19 1.85 -8.63
C THR A 260 23.84 2.24 -9.24
N ALA A 261 23.44 3.49 -8.99
CA ALA A 261 22.36 4.17 -9.69
C ALA A 261 22.98 5.41 -10.36
N GLY A 262 23.21 5.34 -11.67
CA GLY A 262 24.10 6.29 -12.34
C GLY A 262 25.52 6.23 -11.75
N GLU A 263 26.03 7.36 -11.29
CA GLU A 263 27.36 7.45 -10.65
C GLU A 263 27.35 7.20 -9.12
N ILE A 264 26.15 7.05 -8.53
CA ILE A 264 26.01 6.92 -7.08
C ILE A 264 26.05 5.46 -6.68
N SER A 265 26.96 5.08 -5.78
CA SER A 265 26.88 3.76 -5.16
C SER A 265 25.69 3.67 -4.21
N VAL A 266 24.96 2.56 -4.33
CA VAL A 266 23.79 2.27 -3.52
C VAL A 266 23.90 0.92 -2.84
N ALA A 267 23.28 0.82 -1.66
CA ALA A 267 23.01 -0.44 -0.97
C ALA A 267 21.55 -0.83 -1.21
N LEU A 268 21.34 -2.09 -1.60
CA LEU A 268 20.02 -2.69 -1.71
C LEU A 268 19.74 -3.50 -0.45
N ILE A 269 18.67 -3.16 0.26
CA ILE A 269 18.29 -3.78 1.52
C ILE A 269 17.02 -4.58 1.27
N LYS A 270 17.14 -5.89 1.41
CA LYS A 270 16.01 -6.81 1.36
C LYS A 270 15.20 -6.71 2.66
N PRO A 271 13.89 -6.41 2.61
CA PRO A 271 13.09 -6.36 3.82
C PRO A 271 12.87 -7.75 4.41
N ALA A 272 12.87 -7.85 5.74
CA ALA A 272 12.81 -9.13 6.45
C ALA A 272 11.51 -9.92 6.23
N TRP A 273 10.41 -9.22 5.91
CA TRP A 273 9.11 -9.86 5.63
C TRP A 273 9.10 -10.61 4.29
N LEU A 274 10.02 -10.29 3.37
CA LEU A 274 10.06 -10.92 2.04
C LEU A 274 10.52 -12.40 2.07
N ASP A 275 11.18 -12.80 3.16
CA ASP A 275 11.62 -14.18 3.41
C ASP A 275 10.69 -14.95 4.34
N GLN A 276 9.67 -14.30 4.90
CA GLN A 276 8.77 -14.94 5.83
C GLN A 276 7.64 -15.63 5.06
N PRO A 277 7.45 -16.95 5.20
CA PRO A 277 6.28 -17.59 4.66
C PRO A 277 5.04 -16.97 5.32
N HIS A 278 4.03 -16.67 4.51
CA HIS A 278 2.77 -16.16 5.01
C HIS A 278 2.20 -17.11 6.06
N ALA A 279 1.96 -16.61 7.28
CA ALA A 279 1.11 -17.31 8.22
C ALA A 279 -0.29 -17.32 7.62
N VAL A 280 -0.74 -18.51 7.20
CA VAL A 280 -2.11 -18.77 6.74
C VAL A 280 -3.06 -18.67 7.93
#